data_AF-A0A6H1ZGC1-F1
#
_entry.id   AF-A0A6H1ZGC1-F1
#
_cell.length_a   1.000
_cell.length_b   1.000
_cell.length_c   1.000
_cell.angle_alpha   90.00
_cell.angle_beta   90.00
_cell.angle_gamma   90.00
#
_symmetry.space_group_name_H-M   'P 1'
#
loop_
_entity.id
_entity.type
_entity.pdbx_description
1 polymer ?
#
loop_
_entity_poly.entity_id
_entity_poly.type
_entity_poly.pdbx_seq_one_letter_code
_entity_poly.pdbx_strand_id
1 'polypeptide(L)' 'MPVKVKKVKGGYQVSTPGGVKAKKTTKAKAESQERLINAVDHGWKPTGKKGKRK' A
#
# COMPACT_ATOMS: atom_id res chain seq x y z
N MET A 1 -4.19 4.45 -11.01
CA MET A 1 -5.36 3.85 -10.33
C MET A 1 -5.59 4.52 -8.98
N PRO A 2 -6.84 4.79 -8.56
CA PRO A 2 -7.10 5.40 -7.26
C PRO A 2 -6.86 4.43 -6.10
N VAL A 3 -5.99 4.80 -5.17
CA VAL A 3 -5.78 4.08 -3.90
C VAL A 3 -6.73 4.64 -2.85
N LYS A 4 -7.33 3.77 -2.03
CA LYS A 4 -8.21 4.16 -0.93
C LYS A 4 -7.66 3.65 0.39
N VAL A 5 -7.41 4.58 1.32
CA VAL A 5 -7.11 4.30 2.72
C VAL A 5 -8.39 4.45 3.55
N LYS A 6 -8.82 3.37 4.21
CA LYS A 6 -10.01 3.37 5.06
C LYS A 6 -9.64 2.97 6.49
N LYS A 7 -10.13 3.70 7.48
CA LYS A 7 -10.06 3.28 8.90
C LYS A 7 -11.01 2.11 9.13
N VAL A 8 -10.51 1.03 9.71
CA VAL A 8 -11.25 -0.19 10.03
C VAL A 8 -11.10 -0.53 11.51
N LYS A 9 -11.91 -1.46 12.02
CA LYS A 9 -11.81 -1.89 13.43
C LYS A 9 -10.41 -2.43 13.71
N GLY A 10 -9.66 -1.71 14.54
CA GLY A 10 -8.29 -2.06 14.93
C GLY A 10 -7.18 -1.63 13.97
N GLY A 11 -7.41 -0.74 12.99
CA GLY A 11 -6.33 -0.20 12.16
C GLY A 11 -6.77 0.50 10.89
N TYR A 12 -5.92 0.45 9.87
CA TYR A 12 -6.14 1.02 8.55
C TYR A 12 -6.07 -0.06 7.48
N GLN A 13 -6.85 0.13 6.41
CA GLN A 13 -6.91 -0.76 5.25
C GLN A 13 -6.55 0.04 4.00
N VAL A 14 -5.70 -0.54 3.15
CA VAL A 14 -5.31 0.03 1.85
C VAL A 14 -5.90 -0.84 0.75
N SER A 15 -6.67 -0.22 -0.14
CA SER A 15 -7.40 -0.90 -1.22
C SER A 15 -7.19 -0.22 -2.56
N THR A 16 -7.18 -1.04 -3.61
CA THR A 16 -7.09 -0.65 -5.02
C THR A 16 -8.29 -1.28 -5.75
N PRO A 17 -8.61 -0.86 -6.99
CA PRO A 17 -9.65 -1.54 -7.79
C PRO A 17 -9.39 -3.05 -7.94
N GLY A 18 -8.12 -3.46 -7.99
CA GLY A 18 -7.69 -4.87 -8.02
C GLY A 18 -7.64 -5.56 -6.66
N GLY A 19 -8.34 -5.03 -5.63
CA GLY A 19 -8.49 -5.66 -4.32
C GLY A 19 -7.72 -4.99 -3.18
N VAL A 20 -7.79 -5.63 -2.01
CA VAL A 20 -7.19 -5.15 -0.76
C VAL A 20 -5.71 -5.52 -0.71
N LYS A 21 -4.83 -4.54 -0.54
CA LYS A 21 -3.38 -4.75 -0.49
C LYS A 21 -2.84 -4.89 0.93
N ALA A 22 -3.48 -4.23 1.90
CA ALA A 22 -3.10 -4.35 3.30
C ALA A 22 -4.33 -4.24 4.21
N LYS A 23 -4.36 -5.05 5.28
CA LYS A 23 -5.42 -5.08 6.30
C LYS A 23 -4.82 -4.79 7.67
N LYS A 24 -5.58 -4.11 8.54
CA LYS A 24 -5.22 -3.83 9.95
C LYS A 24 -3.80 -3.28 10.14
N THR A 25 -3.39 -2.31 9.31
CA THR A 25 -2.08 -1.65 9.44
C THR A 25 -2.17 -0.45 10.37
N THR A 26 -1.01 0.12 10.74
CA THR A 26 -0.96 1.45 11.35
C THR A 26 -1.17 2.53 10.29
N LYS A 27 -1.54 3.75 10.72
CA LYS A 27 -1.75 4.90 9.83
C LYS A 27 -0.51 5.18 8.97
N ALA A 28 0.66 5.27 9.61
CA ALA A 28 1.93 5.52 8.93
C ALA A 28 2.26 4.45 7.88
N LYS A 29 2.00 3.17 8.17
CA LYS A 29 2.20 2.09 7.18
C LYS A 29 1.23 2.18 6.01
N ALA A 30 -0.03 2.57 6.27
CA ALA A 30 -1.03 2.73 5.22
C ALA A 30 -0.68 3.88 4.26
N GLU A 31 -0.26 5.03 4.79
CA GLU A 31 0.16 6.18 4.00
C GLU A 31 1.42 5.87 3.16
N SER A 32 2.41 5.17 3.74
CA SER A 32 3.58 4.72 2.99
C SER A 32 3.19 3.76 1.86
N GLN A 33 2.28 2.83 2.12
CA GLN A 33 1.80 1.89 1.10
C GLN A 33 1.05 2.61 -0.02
N GLU A 34 0.22 3.61 0.32
CA GLU A 34 -0.47 4.46 -0.65
C GLU A 34 0.53 5.20 -1.56
N ARG A 35 1.52 5.87 -0.97
CA ARG A 35 2.58 6.58 -1.72
C ARG A 35 3.34 5.62 -2.65
N LEU A 36 3.69 4.44 -2.19
CA LEU A 36 4.38 3.43 -2.99
C LEU A 36 3.52 2.97 -4.17
N ILE A 37 2.24 2.68 -3.94
CA ILE A 37 1.34 2.24 -5.02
C ILE A 37 1.15 3.36 -6.05
N ASN A 38 0.95 4.60 -5.60
CA ASN A 38 0.83 5.76 -6.49
C ASN A 38 2.12 5.96 -7.29
N ALA A 39 3.30 5.87 -6.66
CA ALA A 39 4.57 5.98 -7.36
C ALA A 39 4.69 4.92 -8.46
N VAL A 40 4.39 3.65 -8.16
CA VAL A 40 4.43 2.56 -9.14
C VAL A 40 3.48 2.81 -10.30
N ASP A 41 2.28 3.34 -10.04
CA ASP A 41 1.29 3.69 -11.06
C ASP A 41 1.78 4.82 -11.98
N HIS A 42 2.56 5.76 -11.44
CA HIS A 42 3.22 6.83 -12.20
C HIS A 42 4.54 6.41 -12.87
N GLY A 43 4.82 5.11 -12.95
CA GLY A 43 6.00 4.57 -13.66
C GLY A 43 7.26 4.49 -12.82
N TRP A 44 7.19 4.75 -11.51
CA TRP A 44 8.32 4.50 -10.61
C TRP A 44 8.62 3.00 -10.55
N LYS A 45 9.86 2.63 -10.85
CA LYS A 45 10.35 1.26 -10.75
C LYS A 45 11.22 1.13 -9.51
N PRO A 46 10.90 0.23 -8.56
CA PRO A 46 11.73 0.04 -7.38
C PRO A 46 13.11 -0.48 -7.78
N THR A 47 14.15 0.30 -7.47
CA THR A 47 15.56 -0.06 -7.66
C THR A 47 16.11 -0.57 -6.33
N GLY A 48 16.06 -1.88 -6.08
CA GLY A 48 16.54 -2.47 -4.84
C GLY A 48 16.59 -3.99 -4.87
N LYS A 49 17.38 -4.59 -3.96
CA LYS A 49 17.40 -6.05 -3.77
C LYS A 49 15.97 -6.52 -3.45
N LYS A 50 15.49 -7.52 -4.20
CA LYS A 50 14.19 -8.18 -3.91
C LYS A 50 14.19 -8.61 -2.44
N GLY A 51 13.15 -8.20 -1.70
CA GLY A 51 12.97 -8.64 -0.32
C GLY A 51 12.97 -10.18 -0.27
N LYS A 52 13.79 -10.76 0.62
CA LYS A 52 13.76 -12.21 0.84
C LYS A 52 12.40 -12.56 1.46
N ARG A 53 11.67 -13.47 0.81
CA ARG A 53 10.49 -14.09 1.38
C ARG A 53 11.00 -15.05 2.46
N LYS A 54 10.72 -14.74 3.73
CA LYS A 54 10.99 -15.65 4.86
C LYS A 54 9.84 -16.63 5.01
#